data_AF-A0AB37GHF1-F1
#
_entry.id   AF-A0AB37GHF1-F1
#
_cell.length_a   1.000
_cell.length_b   1.000
_cell.length_c   1.000
_cell.angle_alpha   90.00
_cell.angle_beta   90.00
_cell.angle_gamma   90.00
#
_symmetry.space_group_name_H-M   'P 1'
#
loop_
_entity.id
_entity.type
_entity.pdbx_description
1 polymer ?
#
loop_
_entity_poly.entity_id
_entity_poly.type
_entity_poly.pdbx_seq_one_letter_code
_entity_poly.pdbx_strand_id
1 'polypeptide(L)'
;MATTKVDVSRNEKLRSYVTTLVDGFGVSARFLSREAGFEYSRFVAWKNGRKQFVDGNLDKIDEMLKGWHSRFIALGEKISS
;
A
#
# COMPACT_ATOMS: atom_id res chain seq x y z
N MET A 1 -3.23 -11.70 28.02
CA MET A 1 -3.47 -12.10 26.62
C MET A 1 -3.91 -10.86 25.85
N ALA A 2 -2.99 -10.18 25.17
CA ALA A 2 -3.26 -8.95 24.43
C ALA A 2 -3.47 -9.30 22.95
N THR A 3 -4.67 -9.75 22.61
CA THR A 3 -5.06 -10.08 21.25
C THR A 3 -5.69 -8.86 20.56
N THR A 4 -5.09 -8.47 19.44
CA THR A 4 -5.85 -8.09 18.24
C THR A 4 -6.62 -6.75 18.27
N LYS A 5 -5.94 -5.62 18.50
CA LYS A 5 -6.47 -4.29 18.09
C LYS A 5 -5.60 -3.56 17.06
N VAL A 6 -4.39 -4.04 16.81
CA VAL A 6 -3.42 -3.38 15.91
C VAL A 6 -3.68 -3.68 14.43
N ASP A 7 -4.30 -4.82 14.11
CA ASP A 7 -4.31 -5.31 12.72
C ASP A 7 -5.30 -4.56 11.80
N VAL A 8 -6.48 -4.17 12.31
CA VAL A 8 -7.48 -3.43 11.53
C VAL A 8 -6.99 -2.01 11.22
N SER A 9 -6.41 -1.33 12.22
CA SER A 9 -5.88 0.03 12.04
C SER A 9 -4.72 0.07 11.03
N ARG A 10 -3.84 -0.94 11.05
CA ARG A 10 -2.75 -1.07 10.08
C ARG A 10 -3.27 -1.28 8.66
N ASN A 11 -4.20 -2.23 8.49
CA ASN A 11 -4.84 -2.51 7.21
C ASN A 11 -5.52 -1.27 6.61
N GLU A 12 -6.27 -0.51 7.41
CA GLU A 12 -6.93 0.71 6.96
C GLU A 12 -5.95 1.82 6.58
N LYS A 13 -4.87 2.00 7.36
CA LYS A 13 -3.80 2.96 7.04
C LYS A 13 -3.12 2.64 5.71
N LEU A 14 -2.71 1.38 5.52
CA LEU A 14 -2.06 0.93 4.29
C LEU A 14 -2.99 1.10 3.07
N ARG A 15 -4.28 0.76 3.25
CA ARG A 15 -5.30 0.93 2.20
C ARG A 15 -5.48 2.40 1.84
N SER A 16 -5.53 3.28 2.83
CA SER A 16 -5.63 4.73 2.62
C SER A 16 -4.42 5.26 1.84
N TYR A 17 -3.21 4.89 2.25
CA TYR A 17 -1.97 5.25 1.53
C TYR A 17 -1.97 4.79 0.08
N VAL A 18 -2.30 3.52 -0.16
CA VAL A 18 -2.38 2.96 -1.52
C VAL A 18 -3.44 3.69 -2.35
N THR A 19 -4.58 4.03 -1.75
CA THR A 19 -5.64 4.79 -2.43
C THR A 19 -5.12 6.18 -2.82
N THR A 20 -4.44 6.88 -1.92
CA THR A 20 -3.81 8.17 -2.24
C THR A 20 -2.78 8.06 -3.36
N LEU A 21 -1.96 7.01 -3.38
CA LEU A 21 -1.01 6.78 -4.47
C LEU A 21 -1.71 6.55 -5.81
N VAL A 22 -2.73 5.71 -5.84
CA VAL A 22 -3.42 5.33 -7.08
C VAL A 22 -4.30 6.47 -7.59
N ASP A 23 -5.15 7.02 -6.73
CA ASP A 23 -6.17 8.01 -7.09
C ASP A 23 -5.64 9.45 -7.00
N GLY A 24 -4.73 9.75 -6.07
CA GLY A 24 -4.17 11.08 -5.88
C GLY A 24 -2.94 11.37 -6.75
N PHE A 25 -2.00 10.43 -6.81
CA PHE A 25 -0.76 10.59 -7.61
C PHE A 25 -0.84 9.92 -8.99
N GLY A 26 -1.94 9.23 -9.31
CA GLY A 26 -2.12 8.55 -10.60
C GLY A 26 -1.22 7.30 -10.76
N VAL A 27 -0.70 6.75 -9.66
CA VAL A 27 0.16 5.56 -9.72
C VAL A 27 -0.66 4.35 -10.18
N SER A 28 -0.11 3.57 -11.11
CA SER A 28 -0.80 2.38 -11.58
C SER A 28 -0.96 1.34 -10.47
N ALA A 29 -2.20 1.01 -10.11
CA ALA A 29 -2.51 -0.07 -9.18
C ALA A 29 -1.94 -1.43 -9.64
N ARG A 30 -1.78 -1.62 -10.96
CA ARG A 30 -1.13 -2.82 -11.54
C ARG A 30 0.37 -2.84 -11.26
N PHE A 31 1.01 -1.68 -11.24
CA PHE A 31 2.41 -1.57 -10.86
C PHE A 31 2.60 -1.88 -9.37
N LEU A 32 1.79 -1.25 -8.50
CA LEU A 32 1.85 -1.50 -7.05
C LEU A 32 1.57 -2.97 -6.71
N SER A 33 0.57 -3.59 -7.36
CA SER A 33 0.30 -5.02 -7.14
C SER A 33 1.48 -5.89 -7.56
N ARG A 34 2.16 -5.56 -8.66
CA ARG A 34 3.34 -6.30 -9.15
C ARG A 34 4.53 -6.15 -8.21
N GLU A 35 4.81 -4.95 -7.72
CA GLU A 35 5.90 -4.73 -6.75
C GLU A 35 5.63 -5.40 -5.41
N ALA A 36 4.39 -5.36 -4.92
CA ALA A 36 4.01 -6.07 -3.71
C ALA A 36 3.94 -7.61 -3.89
N GLY A 37 4.10 -8.10 -5.13
CA GLY A 37 4.05 -9.54 -5.44
C GLY A 37 2.64 -10.14 -5.31
N PHE A 38 1.60 -9.32 -5.47
CA PHE A 38 0.20 -9.74 -5.41
C PHE A 38 -0.47 -9.74 -6.77
N GLU A 39 -1.45 -10.63 -6.94
CA GLU A 39 -2.37 -10.56 -8.06
C GLU A 39 -3.12 -9.22 -8.06
N TYR A 40 -3.18 -8.58 -9.23
CA TYR A 40 -3.87 -7.31 -9.43
C TYR A 40 -5.32 -7.36 -8.94
N SER A 41 -6.06 -8.42 -9.30
CA SER A 41 -7.46 -8.60 -8.89
C SER A 41 -7.61 -8.65 -7.37
N ARG A 42 -6.67 -9.30 -6.67
CA ARG A 42 -6.67 -9.41 -5.21
C ARG A 42 -6.32 -8.09 -4.54
N PHE A 43 -5.34 -7.38 -5.11
CA PHE A 43 -4.93 -6.04 -4.66
C PHE A 43 -6.07 -5.02 -4.80
N VAL A 44 -6.76 -5.00 -5.94
CA VAL A 44 -7.89 -4.10 -6.18
C VAL A 44 -9.07 -4.45 -5.28
N ALA A 45 -9.37 -5.74 -5.08
CA ALA A 45 -10.42 -6.16 -4.14
C ALA A 45 -10.12 -5.69 -2.70
N TRP A 46 -8.86 -5.76 -2.28
CA TRP A 46 -8.42 -5.24 -0.99
C TRP A 46 -8.47 -3.70 -0.90
N LYS A 47 -7.99 -2.99 -1.93
CA LYS A 47 -8.07 -1.52 -2.01
C LYS A 47 -9.51 -1.04 -1.85
N ASN A 48 -10.45 -1.72 -2.48
CA ASN A 48 -11.87 -1.41 -2.43
C ASN A 48 -12.58 -1.92 -1.15
N GLY A 49 -11.84 -2.48 -0.19
CA GLY A 49 -12.40 -3.01 1.05
C GLY A 49 -13.26 -4.27 0.90
N ARG A 50 -13.29 -4.89 -0.29
CA ARG A 50 -14.04 -6.12 -0.54
C ARG A 50 -13.35 -7.37 0.01
N LYS A 51 -12.07 -7.26 0.38
CA LYS A 51 -11.26 -8.36 0.94
C LYS A 51 -10.28 -7.80 1.97
N GLN A 52 -10.06 -8.51 3.07
CA GLN A 52 -8.99 -8.20 4.01
C GLN A 52 -7.77 -9.06 3.71
N PHE A 53 -6.60 -8.46 3.81
CA PHE A 53 -5.33 -9.19 3.81
C PHE A 53 -5.01 -9.60 5.25
N VAL A 54 -4.47 -10.80 5.44
CA VAL A 54 -3.90 -11.23 6.72
C VAL A 54 -2.53 -10.58 6.96
N ASP A 55 -2.11 -10.44 8.22
CA ASP A 55 -0.88 -9.78 8.70
C ASP A 55 0.35 -9.98 7.78
N GLY A 56 0.67 -11.22 7.39
CA GLY A 56 1.83 -11.52 6.53
C GLY A 56 1.78 -10.92 5.11
N ASN A 57 0.59 -10.57 4.62
CA ASN A 57 0.43 -9.83 3.37
C ASN A 57 0.53 -8.32 3.58
N LEU A 58 0.13 -7.83 4.75
CA LEU A 58 0.23 -6.41 5.11
C LEU A 58 1.69 -5.99 5.30
N ASP A 59 2.54 -6.87 5.82
CA ASP A 59 3.99 -6.62 5.90
C ASP A 59 4.62 -6.38 4.52
N LYS A 60 4.28 -7.19 3.52
CA LYS A 60 4.77 -6.98 2.15
C LYS A 60 4.31 -5.66 1.54
N ILE A 61 3.06 -5.26 1.81
CA ILE A 61 2.54 -3.96 1.35
C ILE A 61 3.25 -2.81 2.06
N ASP A 62 3.49 -2.95 3.37
CA ASP A 62 4.22 -1.96 4.17
C ASP A 62 5.66 -1.78 3.69
N GLU A 63 6.39 -2.86 3.42
CA GLU A 63 7.74 -2.81 2.84
C GLU A 63 7.74 -2.17 1.44
N MET A 64 6.80 -2.56 0.58
CA MET A 64 6.64 -1.97 -0.74
C MET A 64 6.38 -0.45 -0.63
N LEU A 65 5.50 -0.03 0.28
CA LEU A 65 5.19 1.38 0.51
C LEU A 65 6.38 2.17 1.05
N LYS A 66 7.19 1.59 1.96
CA LYS A 66 8.44 2.22 2.43
C LYS A 66 9.42 2.46 1.28
N GLY A 67 9.58 1.48 0.39
CA GLY A 67 10.38 1.61 -0.83
C GLY A 67 9.87 2.74 -1.73
N TRP A 68 8.55 2.80 -1.95
CA TRP A 68 7.91 3.88 -2.70
C TRP A 68 8.04 5.24 -2.05
N HIS A 69 7.91 5.34 -0.73
CA HIS A 69 8.03 6.58 0.02
C HIS A 69 9.43 7.18 -0.14
N SER A 70 10.47 6.34 -0.05
CA SER A 70 11.86 6.76 -0.30
C SER A 70 12.06 7.25 -1.74
N ARG A 71 11.49 6.56 -2.72
CA ARG A 71 11.55 6.97 -4.15
C ARG A 71 10.77 8.27 -4.42
N PHE A 72 9.61 8.45 -3.80
CA PHE A 72 8.81 9.67 -3.93
C PHE A 72 9.47 10.86 -3.27
N ILE A 73 10.05 10.71 -2.08
CA ILE A 73 10.82 11.78 -1.42
C ILE A 73 12.00 12.18 -2.33
N ALA A 74 12.76 11.19 -2.81
CA ALA A 74 13.88 11.46 -3.70
C ALA A 74 13.46 12.13 -5.03
N LEU A 75 12.30 11.80 -5.58
CA LEU A 75 11.75 12.46 -6.78
C LEU A 75 11.21 13.86 -6.46
N GLY A 76 10.58 14.06 -5.29
CA GLY A 76 10.06 15.34 -4.83
C GLY A 76 11.16 16.36 -4.55
N GLU A 77 12.27 15.94 -3.94
CA GLU A 77 13.46 16.78 -3.79
C GLU A 77 14.05 17.17 -5.15
N LYS A 78 14.04 16.26 -6.13
CA LYS A 78 14.63 16.51 -7.45
C LYS A 78 13.81 17.45 -8.34
N ILE A 79 12.50 17.55 -8.11
CA ILE A 79 11.61 18.48 -8.84
C ILE A 79 11.70 19.90 -8.25
N SER A 80 12.14 20.03 -7.00
CA SER A 80 12.29 21.33 -6.32
C SER A 80 13.68 21.96 -6.47
N SER A 81 14.56 21.42 -7.33
CA SER A 81 15.91 21.95 -7.62
C SER A 81 16.06 22.47 -9.04
#